data_AF-A0A8S4C4A1-F1
#
_entry.id   AF-A0A8S4C4A1-F1
#
_cell.length_a   1.000
_cell.length_b   1.000
_cell.length_c   1.000
_cell.angle_alpha   90.00
_cell.angle_beta   90.00
_cell.angle_gamma   90.00
#
_symmetry.space_group_name_H-M   'P 1'
#
loop_
_entity.id
_entity.type
_entity.pdbx_description
1 polymer ?
#
loop_
_entity_poly.entity_id
_entity_poly.type
_entity_poly.pdbx_seq_one_letter_code
_entity_poly.pdbx_strand_id
1 'polypeptide(L)'
;MYRIEFYPSNRKTFKAVLLRQLSLYWNQKFFLLQNLSFFIVSVLLFHITANTINFEIYLVFLLFSLTLSFDALLIHDYNKRILEQFLLLGINLEVILIAKILAHIIFVGVPFIMITLLFDYLTTNLIPEFATLLVLLLVITNILLVNLFSSALCLISKQNMLVVILAIPFIIPTMIFASSAIHEAVYINILASIFLLELPIFLISSAAIIKSVIRYQ
;
A
#
# COMPACT_ATOMS: atom_id res chain seq x y z
N MET A 1 -44.40 -4.00 -2.54
CA MET A 1 -43.17 -4.71 -2.95
C MET A 1 -42.06 -4.26 -2.02
N TYR A 2 -41.88 -4.95 -0.88
CA TYR A 2 -40.89 -4.57 0.13
C TYR A 2 -39.49 -4.88 -0.41
N ARG A 3 -38.77 -3.84 -0.85
CA ARG A 3 -37.35 -3.93 -1.16
C ARG A 3 -36.63 -4.01 0.18
N ILE A 4 -36.39 -5.21 0.69
CA ILE A 4 -35.54 -5.43 1.85
C ILE A 4 -34.13 -5.05 1.38
N GLU A 5 -33.72 -3.80 1.63
CA GLU A 5 -32.34 -3.37 1.51
C GLU A 5 -31.54 -4.13 2.57
N PHE A 6 -31.10 -5.34 2.21
CA PHE A 6 -30.15 -6.10 2.99
C PHE A 6 -28.83 -5.34 2.95
N TYR A 7 -28.63 -4.39 3.87
CA TYR A 7 -27.32 -3.82 4.12
C TYR A 7 -26.54 -4.86 4.93
N PRO A 8 -25.60 -5.61 4.31
CA PRO A 8 -24.77 -6.53 5.07
C PRO A 8 -23.98 -5.73 6.12
N SER A 9 -24.01 -6.20 7.37
CA SER A 9 -23.23 -5.62 8.47
C SER A 9 -21.79 -5.35 8.03
N ASN A 10 -21.26 -4.15 8.34
CA ASN A 10 -19.90 -3.72 8.01
C ASN A 10 -18.82 -4.74 8.41
N ARG A 11 -19.04 -5.49 9.50
CA ARG A 11 -18.09 -6.53 9.93
C ARG A 11 -18.08 -7.74 9.00
N LYS A 12 -19.25 -8.14 8.48
CA LYS A 12 -19.40 -9.27 7.56
C LYS A 12 -18.84 -8.91 6.19
N THR A 13 -19.14 -7.71 5.69
CA THR A 13 -18.59 -7.21 4.41
C THR A 13 -17.08 -7.10 4.48
N PHE A 14 -16.54 -6.49 5.53
CA PHE A 14 -15.09 -6.37 5.73
C PHE A 14 -14.40 -7.73 5.67
N LYS A 15 -14.87 -8.71 6.46
CA LYS A 15 -14.29 -10.06 6.47
C LYS A 15 -14.40 -10.74 5.11
N ALA A 16 -15.54 -10.65 4.43
CA ALA A 16 -15.75 -11.26 3.13
C ALA A 16 -14.82 -10.66 2.06
N VAL A 17 -14.68 -9.33 2.04
CA VAL A 17 -13.77 -8.63 1.11
C VAL A 17 -12.32 -8.99 1.43
N LEU A 18 -11.92 -8.99 2.69
CA LEU A 18 -10.55 -9.31 3.10
C LEU A 18 -10.18 -10.74 2.68
N LEU A 19 -11.03 -11.73 2.96
CA LEU A 19 -10.81 -13.12 2.56
C LEU A 19 -10.77 -13.28 1.04
N ARG A 20 -11.65 -12.58 0.31
CA ARG A 20 -11.61 -12.55 -1.16
C ARG A 20 -10.27 -12.01 -1.67
N GLN A 21 -9.80 -10.89 -1.11
CA GLN A 21 -8.53 -10.27 -1.53
C GLN A 21 -7.33 -11.17 -1.23
N LEU A 22 -7.26 -11.77 -0.04
CA LEU A 22 -6.20 -12.72 0.31
C LEU A 22 -6.19 -13.93 -0.64
N SER A 23 -7.35 -14.45 -0.99
CA SER A 23 -7.47 -15.56 -1.95
C SER A 23 -6.99 -15.17 -3.35
N LEU A 24 -7.34 -13.96 -3.82
CA LEU A 24 -6.85 -13.45 -5.10
C LEU A 24 -5.33 -13.32 -5.12
N TYR A 25 -4.74 -12.75 -4.07
CA TYR A 25 -3.29 -12.64 -3.94
C TYR A 25 -2.60 -14.01 -3.86
N TRP A 26 -3.22 -14.97 -3.16
CA TRP A 26 -2.72 -16.34 -3.11
C TRP A 26 -2.74 -17.05 -4.47
N ASN A 27 -3.66 -16.68 -5.36
CA ASN A 27 -3.67 -17.22 -6.72
C ASN A 27 -2.70 -16.49 -7.65
N GLN A 28 -2.29 -15.27 -7.30
CA GLN A 28 -1.36 -14.43 -8.06
C GLN A 28 0.06 -14.40 -7.45
N LYS A 29 0.53 -15.52 -6.86
CA LYS A 29 1.84 -15.58 -6.20
C LYS A 29 3.00 -15.22 -7.12
N PHE A 30 2.87 -15.49 -8.42
CA PHE A 30 3.90 -15.16 -9.40
C PHE A 30 4.20 -13.65 -9.41
N PHE A 31 3.17 -12.82 -9.30
CA PHE A 31 3.32 -11.37 -9.24
C PHE A 31 4.06 -10.93 -7.96
N LEU A 32 3.72 -11.53 -6.82
CA LEU A 32 4.45 -11.27 -5.57
C LEU A 32 5.93 -11.71 -5.65
N LEU A 33 6.20 -12.88 -6.24
CA LEU A 33 7.56 -13.36 -6.46
C LEU A 33 8.36 -12.43 -7.36
N GLN A 34 7.73 -11.88 -8.40
CA GLN A 34 8.36 -10.89 -9.28
C GLN A 34 8.80 -9.65 -8.50
N ASN A 35 7.93 -9.08 -7.66
CA ASN A 35 8.26 -7.86 -6.92
C ASN A 35 9.28 -8.11 -5.80
N LEU A 36 9.16 -9.23 -5.09
CA LEU A 36 10.15 -9.65 -4.11
C LEU A 36 11.52 -9.90 -4.76
N SER A 37 11.55 -10.56 -5.92
CA SER A 37 12.81 -10.82 -6.63
C SER A 37 13.45 -9.51 -7.09
N PHE A 38 12.68 -8.55 -7.59
CA PHE A 38 13.18 -7.22 -7.92
C PHE A 38 13.86 -6.54 -6.73
N PHE A 39 13.23 -6.56 -5.56
CA PHE A 39 13.80 -5.96 -4.35
C PHE A 39 15.07 -6.68 -3.91
N ILE A 40 15.03 -8.02 -3.81
CA ILE A 40 16.17 -8.85 -3.39
C ILE A 40 17.35 -8.63 -4.33
N VAL A 41 17.14 -8.71 -5.64
CA VAL A 41 18.18 -8.53 -6.65
C VAL A 41 18.76 -7.11 -6.57
N SER A 42 17.91 -6.09 -6.44
CA SER A 42 18.37 -4.70 -6.38
C SER A 42 19.23 -4.43 -5.14
N VAL A 43 18.81 -4.93 -3.98
CA VAL A 43 19.57 -4.83 -2.73
C VAL A 43 20.91 -5.56 -2.84
N LEU A 44 20.91 -6.79 -3.36
CA LEU A 44 22.14 -7.58 -3.53
C LEU A 44 23.12 -6.93 -4.51
N LEU A 45 22.63 -6.44 -5.66
CA LEU A 45 23.46 -5.75 -6.63
C LEU A 45 24.10 -4.51 -6.02
N PHE A 46 23.35 -3.75 -5.22
CA PHE A 46 23.90 -2.60 -4.53
C PHE A 46 24.93 -2.99 -3.46
N HIS A 47 24.71 -4.10 -2.74
CA HIS A 47 25.67 -4.59 -1.75
C HIS A 47 27.01 -4.96 -2.37
N ILE A 48 26.98 -5.54 -3.58
CA ILE A 48 28.17 -5.96 -4.30
C ILE A 48 28.97 -4.74 -4.81
N THR A 49 28.28 -3.67 -5.23
CA THR A 49 28.93 -2.49 -5.80
C THR A 49 29.37 -1.49 -4.74
N ALA A 50 28.55 -1.31 -3.71
CA ALA A 50 28.84 -0.45 -2.57
C ALA A 50 29.03 -1.33 -1.34
N ASN A 51 30.28 -1.45 -0.89
CA ASN A 51 30.68 -2.27 0.26
C ASN A 51 29.88 -2.00 1.55
N THR A 52 29.20 -0.85 1.64
CA THR A 52 28.34 -0.48 2.76
C THR A 52 26.95 -0.08 2.25
N ILE A 53 25.91 -0.72 2.77
CA ILE A 53 24.52 -0.35 2.54
C ILE A 53 24.00 0.42 3.75
N ASN A 54 23.51 1.64 3.51
CA ASN A 54 22.74 2.38 4.51
C ASN A 54 21.26 2.05 4.38
N PHE A 55 20.50 2.30 5.46
CA PHE A 55 19.09 1.99 5.47
C PHE A 55 18.26 2.75 4.41
N GLU A 56 18.67 3.96 4.02
CA GLU A 56 17.95 4.73 3.00
C GLU A 56 17.84 3.96 1.67
N ILE A 57 18.81 3.11 1.39
CA ILE A 57 18.88 2.33 0.17
C ILE A 57 17.84 1.22 0.19
N TYR A 58 17.64 0.57 1.36
CA TYR A 58 16.53 -0.35 1.55
C TYR A 58 15.19 0.36 1.36
N LEU A 59 15.02 1.57 1.91
CA LEU A 59 13.80 2.35 1.72
C LEU A 59 13.53 2.64 0.24
N VAL A 60 14.52 3.08 -0.52
CA VAL A 60 14.36 3.38 -1.94
C VAL A 60 13.90 2.15 -2.71
N PHE A 61 14.58 1.01 -2.57
CA PHE A 61 14.16 -0.22 -3.26
C PHE A 61 12.81 -0.75 -2.77
N LEU A 62 12.48 -0.56 -1.50
CA LEU A 62 11.17 -0.87 -0.94
C LEU A 62 10.08 -0.03 -1.65
N LEU A 63 10.29 1.27 -1.81
CA LEU A 63 9.39 2.16 -2.55
C LEU A 63 9.20 1.69 -3.98
N PHE A 64 10.29 1.45 -4.72
CA PHE A 64 10.20 0.99 -6.11
C PHE A 64 9.46 -0.34 -6.22
N SER A 65 9.76 -1.30 -5.33
CA SER A 65 9.11 -2.59 -5.37
C SER A 65 7.62 -2.52 -5.01
N LEU A 66 7.25 -1.72 -4.01
CA LEU A 66 5.86 -1.54 -3.62
C LEU A 66 5.04 -0.77 -4.66
N THR A 67 5.65 0.20 -5.34
CA THR A 67 4.99 0.93 -6.43
C THR A 67 4.80 0.06 -7.66
N LEU A 68 5.78 -0.78 -8.01
CA LEU A 68 5.64 -1.81 -9.05
C LEU A 68 4.60 -2.88 -8.67
N SER A 69 4.52 -3.23 -7.39
CA SER A 69 3.54 -4.19 -6.87
C SER A 69 2.12 -3.64 -6.78
N PHE A 70 1.95 -2.33 -6.88
CA PHE A 70 0.64 -1.71 -6.83
C PHE A 70 0.17 -1.42 -8.25
N ASP A 71 0.00 -2.48 -9.03
CA ASP A 71 -0.73 -2.43 -10.30
C ASP A 71 -2.21 -2.13 -10.00
N ALA A 72 -2.47 -0.84 -9.84
CA ALA A 72 -3.75 -0.18 -9.70
C ALA A 72 -4.86 -1.04 -9.08
N LEU A 73 -4.76 -1.20 -7.76
CA LEU A 73 -5.64 -2.00 -6.90
C LEU A 73 -7.15 -1.71 -7.08
N LEU A 74 -7.49 -0.53 -7.61
CA LEU A 74 -8.84 -0.12 -7.98
C LEU A 74 -9.17 -0.29 -9.48
N ILE A 75 -8.21 -0.14 -10.40
CA ILE A 75 -8.46 -0.19 -11.85
C ILE A 75 -8.92 -1.60 -12.26
N HIS A 76 -8.31 -2.66 -11.73
CA HIS A 76 -8.74 -4.02 -12.03
C HIS A 76 -10.20 -4.28 -11.60
N ASP A 77 -10.57 -3.83 -10.41
CA ASP A 77 -11.93 -4.02 -9.88
C ASP A 77 -12.94 -3.09 -10.57
N TYR A 78 -12.49 -1.92 -11.01
CA TYR A 78 -13.26 -1.01 -11.83
C TYR A 78 -13.56 -1.60 -13.22
N ASN A 79 -12.55 -2.14 -13.90
CA ASN A 79 -12.70 -2.76 -15.23
C ASN A 79 -13.67 -3.96 -15.20
N LYS A 80 -13.74 -4.68 -14.07
CA LYS A 80 -14.69 -5.78 -13.85
C LYS A 80 -16.06 -5.33 -13.33
N ARG A 81 -16.33 -4.02 -13.23
CA ARG A 81 -17.54 -3.41 -12.67
C ARG A 81 -17.88 -3.86 -11.23
N ILE A 82 -16.89 -4.37 -10.51
CA ILE A 82 -17.08 -4.85 -9.14
C ILE A 82 -17.39 -3.67 -8.21
N LEU A 83 -16.76 -2.52 -8.45
CA LEU A 83 -17.02 -1.30 -7.68
C LEU A 83 -18.44 -0.77 -7.88
N GLU A 84 -18.97 -0.86 -9.11
CA GLU A 84 -20.37 -0.50 -9.41
C GLU A 84 -21.34 -1.42 -8.67
N GLN A 85 -21.07 -2.74 -8.68
CA GLN A 85 -21.88 -3.72 -7.95
C GLN A 85 -21.89 -3.44 -6.44
N PHE A 86 -20.74 -3.07 -5.86
CA PHE A 86 -20.68 -2.71 -4.44
C PHE A 86 -21.50 -1.46 -4.10
N LEU A 87 -21.51 -0.46 -4.98
CA LEU A 87 -22.35 0.73 -4.81
C LEU A 87 -23.84 0.41 -4.94
N LEU A 88 -24.23 -0.46 -5.90
CA LEU A 88 -25.61 -0.90 -6.06
C LEU A 88 -26.13 -1.68 -4.84
N LEU A 89 -25.23 -2.41 -4.16
CA LEU A 89 -25.52 -3.14 -2.93
C LEU A 89 -25.52 -2.25 -1.67
N GLY A 90 -25.27 -0.94 -1.80
CA GLY A 90 -25.20 0.00 -0.67
C GLY A 90 -23.99 -0.23 0.25
N ILE A 91 -22.97 -0.96 -0.18
CA ILE A 91 -21.83 -1.28 0.71
C ILE A 91 -20.96 -0.03 0.88
N ASN A 92 -20.58 0.30 2.12
CA ASN A 92 -19.69 1.42 2.37
C ASN A 92 -18.31 1.16 1.72
N LEU A 93 -17.94 1.98 0.73
CA LEU A 93 -16.68 1.89 0.01
C LEU A 93 -15.47 2.00 0.94
N GLU A 94 -15.54 2.83 1.98
CA GLU A 94 -14.45 3.00 2.95
C GLU A 94 -14.05 1.66 3.57
N VAL A 95 -15.03 0.83 3.93
CA VAL A 95 -14.81 -0.50 4.51
C VAL A 95 -14.11 -1.43 3.50
N ILE A 96 -14.46 -1.32 2.22
CA ILE A 96 -13.85 -2.10 1.13
C ILE A 96 -12.40 -1.68 0.92
N LEU A 97 -12.13 -0.37 0.93
CA LEU A 97 -10.79 0.20 0.77
C LEU A 97 -9.87 -0.19 1.94
N ILE A 98 -10.35 -0.08 3.18
CA ILE A 98 -9.59 -0.53 4.36
C ILE A 98 -9.29 -2.04 4.27
N ALA A 99 -10.28 -2.86 3.91
CA ALA A 99 -10.08 -4.30 3.76
C ALA A 99 -9.02 -4.64 2.69
N LYS A 100 -9.00 -3.89 1.59
CA LYS A 100 -8.03 -4.01 0.51
C LYS A 100 -6.61 -3.63 0.96
N ILE A 101 -6.46 -2.48 1.62
CA ILE A 101 -5.16 -2.03 2.15
C ILE A 101 -4.62 -3.06 3.15
N LEU A 102 -5.45 -3.52 4.10
CA LEU A 102 -5.03 -4.51 5.09
C LEU A 102 -4.63 -5.84 4.46
N ALA A 103 -5.40 -6.35 3.49
CA ALA A 103 -5.02 -7.56 2.77
C ALA A 103 -3.67 -7.40 2.08
N HIS A 104 -3.39 -6.21 1.51
CA HIS A 104 -2.12 -5.91 0.87
C HIS A 104 -0.96 -5.77 1.87
N ILE A 105 -1.17 -5.12 3.02
CA ILE A 105 -0.17 -5.03 4.09
C ILE A 105 0.21 -6.44 4.56
N ILE A 106 -0.77 -7.32 4.78
CA ILE A 106 -0.54 -8.69 5.24
C ILE A 106 0.21 -9.51 4.18
N PHE A 107 -0.19 -9.41 2.92
CA PHE A 107 0.33 -10.30 1.89
C PHE A 107 1.64 -9.82 1.28
N VAL A 108 1.78 -8.50 1.07
CA VAL A 108 2.92 -7.88 0.39
C VAL A 108 3.83 -7.20 1.42
N GLY A 109 3.25 -6.37 2.29
CA GLY A 109 4.01 -5.61 3.28
C GLY A 109 4.82 -6.46 4.24
N VAL A 110 4.20 -7.49 4.85
CA VAL A 110 4.87 -8.35 5.84
C VAL A 110 6.10 -9.06 5.25
N PRO A 111 6.03 -9.73 4.07
CA PRO A 111 7.22 -10.28 3.43
C PRO A 111 8.34 -9.26 3.20
N PHE A 112 8.00 -8.05 2.74
CA PHE A 112 9.00 -6.99 2.55
C PHE A 112 9.67 -6.59 3.86
N ILE A 113 8.90 -6.38 4.94
CA ILE A 113 9.46 -6.05 6.26
C ILE A 113 10.44 -7.14 6.71
N MET A 114 10.03 -8.41 6.60
CA MET A 114 10.87 -9.54 7.01
C MET A 114 12.17 -9.62 6.21
N ILE A 115 12.10 -9.43 4.89
CA ILE A 115 13.27 -9.48 4.01
C ILE A 115 14.20 -8.29 4.29
N THR A 116 13.66 -7.08 4.47
CA THR A 116 14.45 -5.90 4.80
C THR A 116 15.17 -6.06 6.13
N LEU A 117 14.47 -6.50 7.19
CA LEU A 117 15.08 -6.77 8.50
C LEU A 117 16.16 -7.85 8.43
N LEU A 118 15.95 -8.88 7.59
CA LEU A 118 16.95 -9.93 7.37
C LEU A 118 18.20 -9.36 6.70
N PHE A 119 18.05 -8.53 5.66
CA PHE A 119 19.20 -7.90 5.00
C PHE A 119 19.94 -6.94 5.92
N ASP A 120 19.22 -6.14 6.70
CA ASP A 120 19.80 -5.22 7.68
C ASP A 120 20.60 -5.96 8.77
N TYR A 121 20.07 -7.08 9.26
CA TYR A 121 20.80 -7.97 10.16
C TYR A 121 22.05 -8.56 9.51
N LEU A 122 21.97 -9.02 8.26
CA LEU A 122 23.11 -9.63 7.55
C LEU A 122 24.22 -8.63 7.25
N THR A 123 23.92 -7.35 7.07
CA THR A 123 24.92 -6.31 6.78
C THR A 123 25.54 -5.74 8.05
N THR A 124 24.75 -5.53 9.10
CA THR A 124 25.22 -4.92 10.35
C THR A 124 25.70 -5.94 11.39
N ASN A 125 25.30 -7.20 11.26
CA ASN A 125 25.39 -8.24 12.29
C ASN A 125 24.71 -7.86 13.63
N LEU A 126 23.79 -6.90 13.61
CA LEU A 126 23.05 -6.42 14.77
C LEU A 126 21.57 -6.76 14.62
N ILE A 127 20.95 -7.16 15.73
CA ILE A 127 19.51 -7.42 15.76
C ILE A 127 18.80 -6.07 15.54
N PRO A 128 17.94 -5.95 14.52
CA PRO A 128 17.25 -4.70 14.24
C PRO A 128 16.32 -4.31 15.40
N GLU A 129 16.34 -3.04 15.77
CA GLU A 129 15.56 -2.52 16.88
C GLU A 129 14.05 -2.53 16.59
N PHE A 130 13.21 -2.52 17.63
CA PHE A 130 11.77 -2.38 17.44
C PHE A 130 11.39 -1.10 16.67
N ALA A 131 12.20 -0.04 16.81
CA ALA A 131 12.02 1.20 16.08
C ALA A 131 12.10 1.01 14.55
N THR A 132 13.01 0.18 14.04
CA THR A 132 13.15 -0.04 12.59
C THR A 132 11.95 -0.78 12.02
N LEU A 133 11.41 -1.76 12.74
CA LEU A 133 10.16 -2.43 12.39
C LEU A 133 8.99 -1.44 12.31
N LEU A 134 8.88 -0.54 13.30
CA LEU A 134 7.80 0.44 13.35
C LEU A 134 7.92 1.46 12.20
N VAL A 135 9.14 1.91 11.89
CA VAL A 135 9.41 2.79 10.72
C VAL A 135 9.02 2.09 9.42
N LEU A 136 9.44 0.84 9.20
CA LEU A 136 9.09 0.08 8.01
C LEU A 136 7.57 -0.08 7.87
N LEU A 137 6.86 -0.39 8.96
CA LEU A 137 5.41 -0.53 8.94
C LEU A 137 4.71 0.80 8.57
N LEU A 138 5.15 1.92 9.14
CA LEU A 138 4.60 3.25 8.81
C LEU A 138 4.86 3.62 7.35
N VAL A 139 6.08 3.43 6.86
CA VAL A 139 6.46 3.73 5.48
C VAL A 139 5.63 2.93 4.48
N ILE A 140 5.54 1.62 4.68
CA ILE A 140 4.77 0.73 3.79
C ILE A 140 3.30 1.15 3.78
N THR A 141 2.74 1.46 4.95
CA THR A 141 1.34 1.84 5.05
C THR A 141 1.07 3.18 4.36
N ASN A 142 1.95 4.19 4.52
CA ASN A 142 1.83 5.48 3.84
C ASN A 142 1.95 5.32 2.32
N ILE A 143 2.93 4.56 1.82
CA ILE A 143 3.08 4.29 0.38
C ILE A 143 1.81 3.65 -0.18
N LEU A 144 1.20 2.71 0.55
CA LEU A 144 -0.05 2.06 0.12
C LEU A 144 -1.26 3.00 0.12
N LEU A 145 -1.35 3.91 1.08
CA LEU A 145 -2.40 4.94 1.13
C LEU A 145 -2.27 5.91 -0.05
N VAL A 146 -1.06 6.38 -0.34
CA VAL A 146 -0.78 7.23 -1.49
C VAL A 146 -1.12 6.51 -2.80
N ASN A 147 -0.70 5.25 -2.95
CA ASN A 147 -0.98 4.45 -4.13
C ASN A 147 -2.48 4.19 -4.32
N LEU A 148 -3.24 4.01 -3.23
CA LEU A 148 -4.69 3.90 -3.28
C LEU A 148 -5.32 5.20 -3.80
N PHE A 149 -4.90 6.34 -3.26
CA PHE A 149 -5.38 7.66 -3.69
C PHE A 149 -5.06 7.94 -5.17
N SER A 150 -3.81 7.70 -5.59
CA SER A 150 -3.39 7.89 -6.97
C SER A 150 -4.12 6.94 -7.93
N SER A 151 -4.38 5.69 -7.53
CA SER A 151 -5.17 4.76 -8.33
C SER A 151 -6.64 5.18 -8.48
N ALA A 152 -7.22 5.84 -7.48
CA ALA A 152 -8.57 6.41 -7.58
C ALA A 152 -8.60 7.59 -8.56
N LEU A 153 -7.60 8.49 -8.50
CA LEU A 153 -7.44 9.60 -9.46
C LEU A 153 -7.31 9.12 -10.90
N CYS A 154 -6.60 8.01 -11.13
CA CYS A 154 -6.50 7.40 -12.46
C CYS A 154 -7.85 7.04 -13.08
N LEU A 155 -8.83 6.64 -12.26
CA LEU A 155 -10.19 6.33 -12.74
C LEU A 155 -10.87 7.54 -13.41
N ILE A 156 -10.57 8.76 -12.96
CA ILE A 156 -11.10 10.01 -13.55
C ILE A 156 -10.44 10.25 -14.91
N SER A 157 -9.12 10.14 -14.96
CA SER A 157 -8.31 10.53 -16.11
C SER A 157 -8.39 9.57 -17.31
N LYS A 158 -8.97 8.36 -17.13
CA LYS A 158 -8.97 7.25 -18.10
C LYS A 158 -7.57 6.81 -18.58
N GLN A 159 -6.50 7.30 -17.96
CA GLN A 159 -5.12 6.98 -18.30
C GLN A 159 -4.43 6.27 -17.12
N ASN A 160 -3.93 5.07 -17.36
CA ASN A 160 -3.28 4.25 -16.34
C ASN A 160 -1.90 4.79 -15.89
N MET A 161 -1.30 5.73 -16.64
CA MET A 161 0.07 6.23 -16.38
C MET A 161 0.17 7.30 -15.28
N LEU A 162 -0.95 7.82 -14.78
CA LEU A 162 -0.95 8.92 -13.79
C LEU A 162 -0.59 8.46 -12.36
N VAL A 163 -0.65 7.15 -12.07
CA VAL A 163 -0.40 6.60 -10.73
C VAL A 163 0.97 7.01 -10.21
N VAL A 164 2.02 6.81 -11.02
CA VAL A 164 3.41 7.05 -10.60
C VAL A 164 3.74 8.55 -10.49
N ILE A 165 3.28 9.35 -11.47
CA ILE A 165 3.55 10.80 -11.51
C ILE A 165 2.91 11.51 -10.31
N LEU A 166 1.69 11.10 -9.92
CA LEU A 166 0.97 11.68 -8.79
C LEU A 166 1.45 11.16 -7.43
N ALA A 167 1.94 9.92 -7.35
CA ALA A 167 2.33 9.32 -6.08
C ALA A 167 3.64 9.91 -5.53
N ILE A 168 4.62 10.19 -6.40
CA ILE A 168 5.96 10.68 -6.02
C ILE A 168 5.92 11.89 -5.05
N PRO A 169 5.21 13.01 -5.33
CA PRO A 169 5.24 14.18 -4.45
C PRO A 169 4.72 13.90 -3.04
N PHE A 170 3.79 12.95 -2.89
CA PHE A 170 3.26 12.56 -1.58
C PHE A 170 4.17 11.54 -0.87
N ILE A 171 4.90 10.70 -1.61
CA ILE A 171 5.81 9.71 -1.01
C ILE A 171 7.11 10.36 -0.51
N ILE A 172 7.65 11.38 -1.21
CA ILE A 172 8.94 12.00 -0.85
C ILE A 172 9.01 12.45 0.63
N PRO A 173 8.01 13.18 1.18
CA PRO A 173 8.03 13.57 2.60
C PRO A 173 8.16 12.38 3.55
N THR A 174 7.43 11.30 3.29
CA THR A 174 7.50 10.09 4.11
C THR A 174 8.89 9.46 4.08
N MET A 175 9.55 9.46 2.93
CA MET A 175 10.89 8.89 2.76
C MET A 175 11.97 9.72 3.47
N ILE A 176 11.86 11.06 3.44
CA ILE A 176 12.79 11.96 4.11
C ILE A 176 12.75 11.77 5.64
N PHE A 177 11.54 11.67 6.21
CA PHE A 177 11.42 11.44 7.65
C PHE A 177 11.74 10.01 8.04
N ALA A 178 11.51 9.03 7.16
CA ALA A 178 11.85 7.64 7.38
C ALA A 178 13.36 7.40 7.51
N SER A 179 14.19 8.02 6.66
CA SER A 179 15.64 7.89 6.79
C SER A 179 16.14 8.45 8.12
N SER A 180 15.57 9.56 8.57
CA SER A 180 15.95 10.23 9.82
C SER A 180 15.45 9.48 11.06
N ALA A 181 14.35 8.75 10.96
CA ALA A 181 13.67 8.07 12.07
C ALA A 181 14.43 6.90 12.68
N ILE A 182 15.46 6.39 12.01
CA ILE A 182 16.32 5.35 12.55
C ILE A 182 17.38 5.91 13.48
N HIS A 183 17.81 7.15 13.23
CA HIS A 183 18.80 7.81 14.05
C HIS A 183 18.16 8.55 15.23
N GLU A 184 16.96 9.10 15.04
CA GLU A 184 16.27 9.88 16.05
C GLU A 184 14.78 9.55 16.15
N ALA A 185 14.35 9.15 17.34
CA ALA A 185 12.96 8.75 17.61
C ALA A 185 11.94 9.89 17.40
N VAL A 186 12.36 11.16 17.39
CA VAL A 186 11.47 12.31 17.14
C VAL A 186 10.83 12.20 15.75
N TYR A 187 11.55 11.72 14.75
CA TYR A 187 11.01 11.58 13.39
C TYR A 187 10.00 10.43 13.26
N ILE A 188 10.00 9.46 14.18
CA ILE A 188 8.94 8.45 14.26
C ILE A 188 7.59 9.10 14.57
N ASN A 189 7.56 10.08 15.48
CA ASN A 189 6.33 10.83 15.79
C ASN A 189 5.85 11.63 14.59
N ILE A 190 6.78 12.18 13.80
CA ILE A 190 6.44 12.89 12.56
C ILE A 190 5.84 11.92 11.53
N LEU A 191 6.45 10.76 11.31
CA LEU A 191 5.90 9.72 10.43
C LEU A 191 4.50 9.25 10.87
N ALA A 192 4.31 9.06 12.17
CA ALA A 192 3.02 8.70 12.74
C ALA A 192 1.99 9.82 12.53
N SER A 193 2.40 11.09 12.64
CA SER A 193 1.52 12.23 12.37
C SER A 193 1.12 12.32 10.90
N ILE A 194 2.05 12.07 9.97
CA ILE A 194 1.77 12.00 8.54
C ILE A 194 0.76 10.88 8.26
N PHE A 195 1.00 9.69 8.81
CA PHE A 195 0.09 8.55 8.68
C PHE A 195 -1.32 8.86 9.20
N LEU A 196 -1.43 9.47 10.38
CA LEU A 196 -2.72 9.84 10.98
C LEU A 196 -3.49 10.88 10.15
N LEU A 197 -2.79 11.76 9.43
CA LEU A 197 -3.40 12.73 8.51
C LEU A 197 -3.79 12.07 7.17
N GLU A 198 -2.89 11.28 6.59
CA GLU A 198 -3.09 10.66 5.28
C GLU A 198 -4.21 9.62 5.30
N LEU A 199 -4.31 8.81 6.36
CA LEU A 199 -5.29 7.74 6.45
C LEU A 199 -6.73 8.22 6.19
N PRO A 200 -7.30 9.19 6.94
CA PRO A 200 -8.67 9.64 6.69
C PRO A 200 -8.80 10.40 5.37
N ILE A 201 -7.84 11.26 5.03
CA ILE A 201 -7.90 12.13 3.84
C ILE A 201 -7.92 11.27 2.56
N PHE A 202 -6.98 10.34 2.42
CA PHE A 202 -6.86 9.49 1.24
C PHE A 202 -7.97 8.43 1.16
N LEU A 203 -8.45 7.93 2.30
CA LEU A 203 -9.58 6.99 2.30
C LEU A 203 -10.89 7.65 1.87
N ILE A 204 -11.22 8.81 2.44
CA ILE A 204 -12.46 9.52 2.13
C ILE A 204 -12.44 10.06 0.71
N SER A 205 -11.31 10.66 0.29
CA SER A 205 -11.17 11.21 -1.06
C SER A 205 -11.23 10.12 -2.14
N SER A 206 -10.55 8.98 -1.95
CA SER A 206 -10.64 7.86 -2.90
C SER A 206 -12.07 7.30 -3.00
N ALA A 207 -12.79 7.16 -1.87
CA ALA A 207 -14.20 6.76 -1.88
C ALA A 207 -15.10 7.76 -2.61
N ALA A 208 -14.87 9.06 -2.42
CA ALA A 208 -15.60 10.13 -3.11
C ALA A 208 -15.32 10.13 -4.63
N ILE A 209 -14.06 9.95 -5.01
CA ILE A 209 -13.65 9.85 -6.42
C ILE A 209 -14.34 8.66 -7.08
N ILE A 210 -14.29 7.46 -6.49
CA ILE A 210 -14.96 6.27 -7.03
C ILE A 210 -16.46 6.51 -7.24
N LYS A 211 -17.14 7.12 -6.25
CA LYS A 211 -18.56 7.48 -6.36
C LYS A 211 -18.84 8.44 -7.51
N SER A 212 -17.99 9.46 -7.69
CA SER A 212 -18.15 10.41 -8.79
C SER A 212 -17.99 9.73 -10.15
N VAL A 213 -16.94 8.92 -10.32
CA VAL A 213 -16.65 8.26 -11.61
C VAL A 213 -17.81 7.36 -12.03
N ILE A 214 -18.36 6.58 -11.10
CA ILE A 214 -19.47 5.65 -11.38
C ILE A 214 -20.80 6.38 -11.63
N ARG A 215 -21.04 7.55 -11.02
CA ARG A 215 -22.28 8.32 -11.22
C ARG A 215 -22.37 8.95 -12.62
N TYR A 216 -21.24 9.20 -13.28
CA TYR A 216 -21.16 9.85 -14.59
C TYR A 216 -20.99 8.85 -15.77
N GLN A 217 -21.22 7.55 -15.53
CA GLN A 217 -21.26 6.50 -16.56
C GLN A 217 -22.70 6.09 -16.86
#